data_AF-A0A498I7X2-F1
#
_entry.id   AF-A0A498I7X2-F1
#
_cell.length_a   1.000
_cell.length_b   1.000
_cell.length_c   1.000
_cell.angle_alpha   90.00
_cell.angle_beta   90.00
_cell.angle_gamma   90.00
#
_symmetry.space_group_name_H-M   'P 1'
#
loop_
_entity.id
_entity.type
_entity.pdbx_description
1 polymer ?
#
loop_
_entity_poly.entity_id
_entity_poly.type
_entity_poly.pdbx_seq_one_letter_code
_entity_poly.pdbx_strand_id
1 'polypeptide(L)'
;MAVAGGLQLSAPSHGCQGQVLLSSTKSTLFAGSPLSFSLSTYGKESFCRKNLVVFARRLSGLEEAMRIKRDRETRQLAPKIGRRPPLRRGRVSPQLPVPDHIPRPPYVGSSILPEIASEHQFPGSEGIADMRAACELAARVLESAGKLVRPSITTNEIDIAVHQMIVDAGAYPSPLGYGGFPKSVCTSVNECMCHGIPDSRQLQSGDIINIDVTVYLNGYHGDTSKTFLCGEVSESIQRLLKVTEECLEKGIAVCKDGASFKKIGKRISEHAEKYGYGVVERFVGHGVGTVFHSEPLILHHRNDQSGSMVEGQTFTIEPILTMGSIECKTWPDNWTTLTADGSPAAHTFPLTFRSTFSSRDWTPSPLPSMASASSLEAISSLHFSNSIRSPPPSSQAQRLLGFSLSRSFPTLKSASTKQSLSTPRNFTTSAFFGKKKEPADSDSSRPTKVQELNVYEINERDRGSPAYLRLSKKEVNSLGDLVPFSNKIYSGDLEKRLGITAGLCVLIQNFPEKKGDRYEAIYSFYFGDYGHISVQGAYLTYEDTYMAVTGGSGIFEGVYGQVKVKQIVFPIKLFYTFYLKGIKDLPVELTGKPVAPSPSVEPSAAAKATEPSATIKNFTN
;
A
#
# COMPACT_ATOMS: atom_id res chain seq x y z
N MET A 1 -16.53 39.64 -26.84
CA MET A 1 -16.85 38.85 -28.05
C MET A 1 -16.33 37.45 -27.84
N ALA A 2 -17.23 36.48 -27.87
CA ALA A 2 -16.97 35.05 -27.69
C ALA A 2 -16.35 34.45 -28.95
N VAL A 3 -15.51 33.41 -28.80
CA VAL A 3 -15.58 32.18 -29.61
C VAL A 3 -15.07 31.02 -28.75
N ALA A 4 -15.97 30.10 -28.43
CA ALA A 4 -15.69 28.76 -27.94
C ALA A 4 -15.65 27.80 -29.15
N GLY A 5 -14.69 26.88 -29.20
CA GLY A 5 -14.59 25.87 -30.26
C GLY A 5 -14.49 24.48 -29.65
N GLY A 6 -15.63 23.81 -29.52
CA GLY A 6 -15.72 22.36 -29.30
C GLY A 6 -15.83 21.65 -30.64
N LEU A 7 -15.14 20.51 -30.78
CA LEU A 7 -15.23 19.62 -31.94
C LEU A 7 -15.80 18.28 -31.49
N GLN A 8 -17.00 17.99 -32.00
CA GLN A 8 -17.75 16.75 -31.86
C GLN A 8 -17.80 16.12 -33.27
N LEU A 9 -17.32 14.89 -33.41
CA LEU A 9 -17.37 14.15 -34.68
C LEU A 9 -18.74 13.50 -34.87
N SER A 10 -19.24 13.64 -36.09
CA SER A 10 -20.58 13.34 -36.58
C SER A 10 -20.67 11.97 -37.25
N ALA A 11 -21.88 11.41 -37.28
CA ALA A 11 -22.32 10.42 -38.27
C ALA A 11 -23.79 10.69 -38.65
N PRO A 12 -24.22 10.39 -39.89
CA PRO A 12 -25.23 11.18 -40.59
C PRO A 12 -26.67 10.70 -40.44
N SER A 13 -27.55 11.65 -40.73
CA SER A 13 -29.01 11.66 -40.69
C SER A 13 -29.70 11.05 -41.92
N HIS A 14 -30.81 10.37 -41.70
CA HIS A 14 -32.07 10.47 -42.47
C HIS A 14 -33.19 10.21 -41.45
N GLY A 15 -34.25 10.99 -41.28
CA GLY A 15 -34.84 12.05 -42.09
C GLY A 15 -36.36 11.81 -42.13
N CYS A 16 -37.13 12.82 -41.71
CA CYS A 16 -38.61 12.92 -41.69
C CYS A 16 -39.38 12.18 -40.58
N GLN A 17 -40.46 12.71 -40.00
CA GLN A 17 -41.01 14.04 -39.69
C GLN A 17 -42.44 13.74 -39.16
N GLY A 18 -42.98 14.58 -38.26
CA GLY A 18 -44.42 14.61 -37.93
C GLY A 18 -44.73 14.38 -36.45
N GLN A 19 -44.59 15.40 -35.60
CA GLN A 19 -45.70 16.23 -35.07
C GLN A 19 -46.78 15.46 -34.30
N VAL A 20 -46.77 15.53 -32.96
CA VAL A 20 -47.61 16.41 -32.10
C VAL A 20 -49.10 16.03 -32.16
N LEU A 21 -49.65 15.46 -31.09
CA LEU A 21 -50.70 16.13 -30.30
C LEU A 21 -51.00 15.41 -28.97
N LEU A 22 -51.37 16.25 -27.99
CA LEU A 22 -51.81 15.93 -26.63
C LEU A 22 -53.18 15.26 -26.58
N SER A 23 -53.39 14.40 -25.58
CA SER A 23 -54.51 14.43 -24.59
C SER A 23 -54.65 13.03 -23.97
N SER A 24 -54.45 12.89 -22.66
CA SER A 24 -55.50 12.92 -21.64
C SER A 24 -56.65 11.96 -21.96
N THR A 25 -56.67 10.78 -21.34
CA THR A 25 -57.50 10.55 -20.13
C THR A 25 -57.26 9.18 -19.51
N LYS A 26 -57.39 9.19 -18.19
CA LYS A 26 -57.42 8.13 -17.18
C LYS A 26 -58.25 6.88 -17.52
N SER A 27 -57.83 5.79 -16.85
CA SER A 27 -58.65 4.72 -16.21
C SER A 27 -59.47 3.82 -17.15
N THR A 28 -59.58 2.50 -17.00
CA THR A 28 -59.43 1.65 -15.81
C THR A 28 -59.32 0.19 -16.26
N LEU A 29 -58.77 -0.60 -15.34
CA LEU A 29 -58.75 -2.06 -15.22
C LEU A 29 -60.00 -2.82 -15.71
N PHE A 30 -59.78 -4.01 -16.27
CA PHE A 30 -60.24 -5.36 -15.84
C PHE A 30 -60.34 -6.26 -17.09
N ALA A 31 -59.39 -7.17 -17.28
CA ALA A 31 -59.43 -8.58 -16.86
C ALA A 31 -60.18 -9.49 -17.85
N GLY A 32 -59.40 -10.40 -18.46
CA GLY A 32 -59.80 -11.79 -18.69
C GLY A 32 -60.52 -12.11 -20.00
N SER A 33 -59.74 -12.58 -20.98
CA SER A 33 -59.82 -13.87 -21.71
C SER A 33 -61.18 -14.40 -22.22
N PRO A 34 -61.19 -15.40 -23.12
CA PRO A 34 -60.30 -15.73 -24.25
C PRO A 34 -61.14 -15.89 -25.54
N LEU A 35 -60.53 -16.22 -26.68
CA LEU A 35 -61.04 -17.28 -27.57
C LEU A 35 -60.06 -17.52 -28.72
N SER A 36 -59.94 -18.80 -29.01
CA SER A 36 -59.01 -19.48 -29.91
C SER A 36 -59.60 -19.66 -31.31
N PHE A 37 -58.81 -20.35 -32.15
CA PHE A 37 -59.07 -20.93 -33.47
C PHE A 37 -58.67 -20.02 -34.65
N SER A 38 -58.01 -20.50 -35.71
CA SER A 38 -57.66 -21.86 -36.10
C SER A 38 -56.46 -21.89 -37.06
N LEU A 39 -55.89 -23.09 -37.14
CA LEU A 39 -54.87 -23.62 -38.04
C LEU A 39 -55.04 -23.25 -39.53
N SER A 40 -53.90 -23.07 -40.19
CA SER A 40 -53.66 -23.66 -41.51
C SER A 40 -52.32 -24.40 -41.51
N THR A 41 -52.35 -25.63 -42.00
CA THR A 41 -51.25 -26.61 -42.10
C THR A 41 -50.57 -26.50 -43.44
N TYR A 42 -49.23 -26.52 -43.50
CA TYR A 42 -48.46 -27.09 -44.62
C TYR A 42 -47.02 -27.41 -44.18
N GLY A 43 -46.52 -28.59 -44.59
CA GLY A 43 -45.08 -28.87 -44.74
C GLY A 43 -44.41 -29.72 -43.65
N LYS A 44 -44.17 -31.00 -43.95
CA LYS A 44 -43.30 -31.91 -43.18
C LYS A 44 -41.82 -31.58 -43.44
N GLU A 45 -41.08 -31.20 -42.41
CA GLU A 45 -39.62 -31.37 -42.33
C GLU A 45 -39.23 -31.94 -40.96
N SER A 46 -38.25 -32.85 -40.96
CA SER A 46 -37.84 -33.63 -39.80
C SER A 46 -37.16 -32.77 -38.75
N PHE A 47 -37.78 -32.62 -37.57
CA PHE A 47 -37.14 -31.99 -36.42
C PHE A 47 -36.28 -33.00 -35.67
N CYS A 48 -34.96 -32.82 -35.75
CA CYS A 48 -34.02 -33.34 -34.77
C CYS A 48 -34.35 -32.70 -33.40
N ARG A 49 -34.70 -33.52 -32.40
CA ARG A 49 -34.88 -33.06 -31.01
C ARG A 49 -33.56 -32.51 -30.49
N LYS A 50 -33.38 -31.18 -30.55
CA LYS A 50 -32.44 -30.49 -29.67
C LYS A 50 -33.11 -30.43 -28.29
N ASN A 51 -32.63 -31.26 -27.37
CA ASN A 51 -32.93 -31.11 -25.94
C ASN A 51 -32.45 -29.73 -25.50
N LEU A 52 -33.38 -28.80 -25.32
CA LEU A 52 -33.12 -27.49 -24.78
C LEU A 52 -32.97 -27.66 -23.26
N VAL A 53 -31.75 -27.95 -22.81
CA VAL A 53 -31.41 -27.96 -21.39
C VAL A 53 -31.39 -26.51 -20.92
N VAL A 54 -32.52 -26.06 -20.38
CA VAL A 54 -32.58 -24.79 -19.63
C VAL A 54 -31.80 -25.00 -18.34
N PHE A 55 -30.58 -24.47 -18.29
CA PHE A 55 -29.88 -24.32 -17.01
C PHE A 55 -30.65 -23.31 -16.16
N ALA A 56 -31.41 -23.83 -15.19
CA ALA A 56 -31.96 -23.02 -14.12
C ALA A 56 -30.79 -22.40 -13.34
N ARG A 57 -30.55 -21.09 -13.54
CA ARG A 57 -29.68 -20.32 -12.65
C ARG A 57 -30.31 -20.35 -11.26
N ARG A 58 -29.50 -20.68 -10.23
CA ARG A 58 -29.92 -20.73 -8.82
C ARG A 58 -30.71 -19.48 -8.44
N LEU A 59 -31.91 -19.68 -7.90
CA LEU A 59 -32.80 -18.66 -7.32
C LEU A 59 -32.11 -17.75 -6.28
N SER A 60 -31.03 -18.23 -5.66
CA SER A 60 -30.26 -17.47 -4.66
C SER A 60 -29.67 -16.16 -5.18
N GLY A 61 -29.37 -16.05 -6.48
CA GLY A 61 -28.81 -14.81 -7.05
C GLY A 61 -29.84 -13.70 -7.24
N LEU A 62 -31.09 -14.06 -7.56
CA LEU A 62 -32.17 -13.10 -7.76
C LEU A 62 -32.63 -12.53 -6.41
N GLU A 63 -32.71 -13.38 -5.40
CA GLU A 63 -33.11 -13.00 -4.05
C GLU A 63 -32.10 -12.06 -3.38
N GLU A 64 -30.80 -12.36 -3.53
CA GLU A 64 -29.72 -11.47 -3.07
C GLU A 64 -29.71 -10.14 -3.84
N ALA A 65 -29.90 -10.16 -5.16
CA ALA A 65 -29.99 -8.94 -5.97
C ALA A 65 -31.20 -8.07 -5.58
N MET A 66 -32.34 -8.69 -5.28
CA MET A 66 -33.51 -7.99 -4.76
C MET A 66 -33.30 -7.45 -3.34
N ARG A 67 -32.54 -8.15 -2.47
CA ARG A 67 -32.15 -7.63 -1.15
C ARG A 67 -31.25 -6.42 -1.28
N ILE A 68 -30.21 -6.49 -2.13
CA ILE A 68 -29.29 -5.38 -2.40
C ILE A 68 -30.04 -4.16 -2.97
N LYS A 69 -30.99 -4.39 -3.89
CA LYS A 69 -31.84 -3.33 -4.43
C LYS A 69 -32.70 -2.68 -3.34
N ARG A 70 -33.35 -3.47 -2.48
CA ARG A 70 -34.11 -2.97 -1.32
C ARG A 70 -33.23 -2.24 -0.32
N ASP A 71 -32.01 -2.71 -0.07
CA ASP A 71 -31.05 -2.06 0.82
C ASP A 71 -30.58 -0.72 0.23
N ARG A 72 -30.38 -0.62 -1.10
CA ARG A 72 -30.12 0.66 -1.79
C ARG A 72 -31.28 1.63 -1.66
N GLU A 73 -32.51 1.17 -1.90
CA GLU A 73 -33.73 1.99 -1.78
C GLU A 73 -33.94 2.44 -0.32
N THR A 74 -33.69 1.55 0.65
CA THR A 74 -33.80 1.86 2.09
C THR A 74 -32.71 2.84 2.54
N ARG A 75 -31.48 2.74 2.01
CA ARG A 75 -30.41 3.73 2.25
C ARG A 75 -30.70 5.10 1.63
N GLN A 76 -31.42 5.16 0.51
CA GLN A 76 -31.92 6.41 -0.06
C GLN A 76 -33.01 7.07 0.81
N LEU A 77 -33.74 6.26 1.58
CA LEU A 77 -34.82 6.69 2.49
C LEU A 77 -34.38 6.93 3.95
N ALA A 78 -33.14 6.55 4.31
CA ALA A 78 -32.61 6.76 5.65
C ALA A 78 -32.50 8.26 5.98
N PRO A 79 -32.73 8.68 7.26
CA PRO A 79 -32.61 10.07 7.66
C PRO A 79 -31.22 10.60 7.30
N LYS A 80 -31.17 11.79 6.68
CA LYS A 80 -29.93 12.44 6.23
C LYS A 80 -28.99 12.64 7.41
N ILE A 81 -28.13 11.66 7.69
CA ILE A 81 -26.87 11.88 8.41
C ILE A 81 -26.23 13.10 7.75
N GLY A 82 -25.93 14.14 8.53
CA GLY A 82 -25.53 15.45 8.01
C GLY A 82 -24.54 15.29 6.86
N ARG A 83 -24.98 15.57 5.63
CA ARG A 83 -24.12 15.45 4.46
C ARG A 83 -22.95 16.40 4.67
N ARG A 84 -21.73 15.90 4.55
CA ARG A 84 -20.55 16.76 4.57
C ARG A 84 -20.71 17.85 3.51
N PRO A 85 -20.21 19.07 3.76
CA PRO A 85 -20.13 20.08 2.72
C PRO A 85 -19.40 19.48 1.50
N PRO A 86 -19.89 19.71 0.27
CA PRO A 86 -19.20 19.25 -0.92
C PRO A 86 -17.76 19.75 -0.95
N LEU A 87 -16.87 18.92 -1.51
CA LEU A 87 -15.46 19.24 -1.69
C LEU A 87 -15.31 20.56 -2.47
N ARG A 88 -14.39 21.40 -2.02
CA ARG A 88 -14.04 22.67 -2.66
C ARG A 88 -12.56 22.69 -2.96
N ARG A 89 -12.23 23.28 -4.11
CA ARG A 89 -10.86 23.54 -4.52
C ARG A 89 -10.18 24.52 -3.55
N GLY A 90 -9.02 24.14 -3.04
CA GLY A 90 -8.10 24.99 -2.28
C GLY A 90 -7.13 25.76 -3.19
N ARG A 91 -6.18 26.46 -2.58
CA ARG A 91 -5.11 27.16 -3.31
C ARG A 91 -4.03 26.15 -3.71
N VAL A 92 -3.74 26.07 -5.00
CA VAL A 92 -2.64 25.26 -5.54
C VAL A 92 -1.36 26.09 -5.48
N SER A 93 -0.31 25.57 -4.84
CA SER A 93 1.01 26.22 -4.81
C SER A 93 1.76 26.01 -6.13
N PRO A 94 2.81 26.81 -6.45
CA PRO A 94 3.62 26.62 -7.65
C PRO A 94 4.21 25.21 -7.78
N GLN A 95 4.62 24.87 -9.00
CA GLN A 95 5.30 23.60 -9.30
C GLN A 95 6.64 23.52 -8.54
N LEU A 96 6.94 22.34 -7.99
CA LEU A 96 8.21 22.08 -7.30
C LEU A 96 9.32 21.76 -8.32
N PRO A 97 10.56 22.25 -8.12
CA PRO A 97 11.65 22.03 -9.05
C PRO A 97 12.25 20.63 -8.90
N VAL A 98 12.56 19.97 -10.02
CA VAL A 98 13.32 18.71 -10.05
C VAL A 98 14.76 18.99 -10.52
N PRO A 99 15.80 18.60 -9.76
CA PRO A 99 17.20 18.78 -10.15
C PRO A 99 17.51 18.27 -11.56
N ASP A 100 18.34 19.01 -12.32
CA ASP A 100 18.62 18.70 -13.74
C ASP A 100 19.37 17.37 -13.98
N HIS A 101 20.01 16.81 -12.94
CA HIS A 101 20.70 15.52 -13.05
C HIS A 101 19.73 14.31 -12.99
N ILE A 102 18.48 14.51 -12.57
CA ILE A 102 17.47 13.45 -12.52
C ILE A 102 16.92 13.24 -13.94
N PRO A 103 16.98 12.01 -14.48
CA PRO A 103 16.41 11.69 -15.79
C PRO A 103 14.92 12.03 -15.85
N ARG A 104 14.50 12.77 -16.89
CA ARG A 104 13.12 13.20 -17.09
C ARG A 104 12.44 12.33 -18.16
N PRO A 105 11.17 11.94 -17.97
CA PRO A 105 10.42 11.25 -19.00
C PRO A 105 10.12 12.19 -20.20
N PRO A 106 9.84 11.63 -21.39
CA PRO A 106 9.84 12.38 -22.65
C PRO A 106 8.72 13.43 -22.80
N TYR A 107 7.67 13.36 -21.98
CA TYR A 107 6.57 14.33 -22.00
C TYR A 107 6.88 15.63 -21.25
N VAL A 108 7.94 15.67 -20.43
CA VAL A 108 8.28 16.85 -19.63
C VAL A 108 8.67 18.01 -20.55
N GLY A 109 8.02 19.16 -20.38
CA GLY A 109 8.19 20.35 -21.23
C GLY A 109 7.05 20.56 -22.22
N SER A 110 6.13 19.60 -22.36
CA SER A 110 4.88 19.75 -23.08
C SER A 110 3.69 19.81 -22.12
N SER A 111 2.72 20.67 -22.39
CA SER A 111 1.43 20.67 -21.68
C SER A 111 0.37 19.84 -22.40
N ILE A 112 0.71 19.21 -23.52
CA ILE A 112 -0.20 18.34 -24.28
C ILE A 112 -0.23 16.99 -23.58
N LEU A 113 -1.44 16.50 -23.29
CA LEU A 113 -1.63 15.17 -22.73
C LEU A 113 -1.16 14.12 -23.74
N PRO A 114 -0.22 13.22 -23.38
CA PRO A 114 0.20 12.14 -24.27
C PRO A 114 -0.98 11.23 -24.62
N GLU A 115 -1.04 10.80 -25.88
CA GLU A 115 -1.97 9.75 -26.29
C GLU A 115 -1.57 8.42 -25.65
N ILE A 116 -2.56 7.54 -25.41
CA ILE A 116 -2.31 6.19 -24.92
C ILE A 116 -1.50 5.44 -25.97
N ALA A 117 -0.30 4.99 -25.61
CA ALA A 117 0.54 4.26 -26.54
C ALA A 117 -0.10 2.90 -26.88
N SER A 118 -0.16 2.56 -28.17
CA SER A 118 -0.68 1.26 -28.63
C SER A 118 0.25 0.09 -28.31
N GLU A 119 1.51 0.39 -27.96
CA GLU A 119 2.53 -0.60 -27.64
C GLU A 119 2.33 -1.18 -26.25
N HIS A 120 2.19 -2.50 -26.19
CA HIS A 120 2.10 -3.21 -24.93
C HIS A 120 3.50 -3.29 -24.29
N GLN A 121 3.57 -3.10 -22.98
CA GLN A 121 4.85 -3.09 -22.25
C GLN A 121 5.29 -4.52 -21.92
N PHE A 122 6.45 -4.91 -22.49
CA PHE A 122 7.11 -6.19 -22.23
C PHE A 122 8.57 -5.95 -21.85
N PRO A 123 8.86 -5.60 -20.58
CA PRO A 123 10.23 -5.41 -20.16
C PRO A 123 11.03 -6.72 -20.33
N GLY A 124 12.18 -6.64 -21.00
CA GLY A 124 13.13 -7.76 -21.09
C GLY A 124 13.75 -8.10 -19.74
N SER A 125 14.68 -9.05 -19.68
CA SER A 125 15.29 -9.49 -18.41
C SER A 125 15.91 -8.36 -17.59
N GLU A 126 16.63 -7.44 -18.23
CA GLU A 126 17.21 -6.24 -17.57
C GLU A 126 16.11 -5.23 -17.20
N GLY A 127 15.20 -4.94 -18.13
CA GLY A 127 14.07 -4.03 -17.90
C GLY A 127 13.14 -4.47 -16.76
N ILE A 128 13.03 -5.76 -16.47
CA ILE A 128 12.29 -6.27 -15.32
C ILE A 128 12.93 -5.84 -14.00
N ALA A 129 14.25 -5.78 -13.91
CA ALA A 129 14.95 -5.36 -12.70
C ALA A 129 14.70 -3.86 -12.45
N ASP A 130 14.79 -3.04 -13.49
CA ASP A 130 14.51 -1.60 -13.41
C ASP A 130 13.04 -1.32 -13.11
N MET A 131 12.13 -2.07 -13.74
CA MET A 131 10.70 -1.99 -13.44
C MET A 131 10.42 -2.32 -11.97
N ARG A 132 11.03 -3.39 -11.44
CA ARG A 132 10.92 -3.74 -10.01
C ARG A 132 11.47 -2.64 -9.12
N ALA A 133 12.60 -2.03 -9.45
CA ALA A 133 13.19 -0.95 -8.66
C ALA A 133 12.30 0.30 -8.64
N ALA A 134 11.75 0.71 -9.79
CA ALA A 134 10.82 1.83 -9.89
C ALA A 134 9.55 1.56 -9.06
N CYS A 135 9.00 0.37 -9.21
CA CYS A 135 7.88 -0.12 -8.44
C CYS A 135 8.16 -0.12 -6.91
N GLU A 136 9.22 -0.76 -6.45
CA GLU A 136 9.61 -0.78 -5.03
C GLU A 136 9.80 0.62 -4.45
N LEU A 137 10.34 1.56 -5.23
CA LEU A 137 10.42 2.96 -4.83
C LEU A 137 9.01 3.58 -4.68
N ALA A 138 8.12 3.43 -5.67
CA ALA A 138 6.76 3.96 -5.59
C ALA A 138 6.01 3.43 -4.35
N ALA A 139 6.14 2.13 -4.05
CA ALA A 139 5.54 1.52 -2.85
C ALA A 139 6.08 2.12 -1.54
N ARG A 140 7.40 2.30 -1.42
CA ARG A 140 8.01 2.91 -0.22
C ARG A 140 7.58 4.36 -0.03
N VAL A 141 7.48 5.12 -1.14
CA VAL A 141 6.99 6.50 -1.13
C VAL A 141 5.53 6.54 -0.70
N LEU A 142 4.67 5.68 -1.25
CA LEU A 142 3.26 5.57 -0.88
C LEU A 142 3.08 5.20 0.60
N GLU A 143 3.86 4.23 1.11
CA GLU A 143 3.81 3.84 2.52
C GLU A 143 4.19 5.01 3.43
N SER A 144 5.22 5.77 3.07
CA SER A 144 5.69 6.93 3.81
C SER A 144 4.67 8.08 3.75
N ALA A 145 4.08 8.33 2.58
CA ALA A 145 3.01 9.32 2.41
C ALA A 145 1.78 8.99 3.25
N GLY A 146 1.41 7.70 3.33
CA GLY A 146 0.32 7.21 4.17
C GLY A 146 0.50 7.53 5.66
N LYS A 147 1.74 7.53 6.16
CA LYS A 147 2.07 7.89 7.56
C LYS A 147 1.86 9.37 7.87
N LEU A 148 1.79 10.22 6.85
CA LEU A 148 1.52 11.66 7.00
C LEU A 148 0.02 11.96 7.13
N VAL A 149 -0.86 11.02 6.77
CA VAL A 149 -2.30 11.23 6.76
C VAL A 149 -2.83 11.38 8.19
N ARG A 150 -3.16 12.63 8.55
CA ARG A 150 -3.75 12.99 9.84
C ARG A 150 -4.60 14.26 9.71
N PRO A 151 -5.54 14.51 10.64
CA PRO A 151 -6.29 15.76 10.62
C PRO A 151 -5.37 16.99 10.61
N SER A 152 -5.81 18.04 9.91
CA SER A 152 -5.15 19.33 9.71
C SER A 152 -3.96 19.35 8.75
N ILE A 153 -3.42 18.20 8.30
CA ILE A 153 -2.42 18.21 7.23
C ILE A 153 -3.08 18.60 5.90
N THR A 154 -2.41 19.40 5.08
CA THR A 154 -2.87 19.71 3.73
C THR A 154 -2.43 18.65 2.73
N THR A 155 -3.20 18.48 1.65
CA THR A 155 -2.79 17.63 0.54
C THR A 155 -1.50 18.15 -0.13
N ASN A 156 -1.28 19.47 -0.15
CA ASN A 156 -0.02 20.05 -0.63
C ASN A 156 1.19 19.73 0.27
N GLU A 157 1.04 19.61 1.58
CA GLU A 157 2.14 19.15 2.45
C GLU A 157 2.52 17.69 2.16
N ILE A 158 1.53 16.84 1.84
CA ILE A 158 1.76 15.47 1.39
C ILE A 158 2.51 15.47 0.04
N ASP A 159 2.11 16.31 -0.92
CA ASP A 159 2.80 16.46 -2.21
C ASP A 159 4.26 16.90 -2.06
N ILE A 160 4.55 17.87 -1.19
CA ILE A 160 5.91 18.33 -0.91
C ILE A 160 6.77 17.18 -0.38
N ALA A 161 6.26 16.41 0.59
CA ALA A 161 6.98 15.28 1.14
C ALA A 161 7.20 14.17 0.11
N VAL A 162 6.17 13.83 -0.68
CA VAL A 162 6.26 12.83 -1.76
C VAL A 162 7.27 13.26 -2.81
N HIS A 163 7.21 14.51 -3.25
CA HIS A 163 8.17 15.09 -4.20
C HIS A 163 9.61 14.93 -3.69
N GLN A 164 9.87 15.34 -2.45
CA GLN A 164 11.19 15.28 -1.86
C GLN A 164 11.71 13.82 -1.76
N MET A 165 10.87 12.88 -1.31
CA MET A 165 11.26 11.46 -1.23
C MET A 165 11.62 10.86 -2.60
N ILE A 166 10.88 11.25 -3.65
CA ILE A 166 11.14 10.78 -5.02
C ILE A 166 12.45 11.38 -5.56
N VAL A 167 12.64 12.69 -5.37
CA VAL A 167 13.84 13.41 -5.80
C VAL A 167 15.09 12.91 -5.08
N ASP A 168 15.02 12.71 -3.76
CA ASP A 168 16.15 12.20 -2.95
C ASP A 168 16.55 10.77 -3.35
N ALA A 169 15.59 9.99 -3.88
CA ALA A 169 15.84 8.67 -4.43
C ALA A 169 16.39 8.69 -5.88
N GLY A 170 16.64 9.88 -6.44
CA GLY A 170 17.15 10.04 -7.81
C GLY A 170 16.12 9.75 -8.90
N ALA A 171 14.83 9.75 -8.56
CA ALA A 171 13.74 9.49 -9.49
C ALA A 171 12.95 10.77 -9.82
N TYR A 172 12.20 10.72 -10.92
CA TYR A 172 11.30 11.81 -11.32
C TYR A 172 9.85 11.49 -10.90
N PRO A 173 9.09 12.42 -10.30
CA PRO A 173 7.68 12.20 -10.00
C PRO A 173 6.85 12.25 -11.28
N SER A 174 6.40 11.09 -11.78
CA SER A 174 5.81 10.96 -13.12
C SER A 174 4.62 11.90 -13.38
N PRO A 175 3.68 12.13 -12.45
CA PRO A 175 2.57 13.04 -12.68
C PRO A 175 3.01 14.48 -12.99
N LEU A 176 4.19 14.90 -12.51
CA LEU A 176 4.64 16.27 -12.63
C LEU A 176 4.86 16.67 -14.09
N GLY A 177 4.01 17.57 -14.60
CA GLY A 177 4.03 18.04 -15.98
C GLY A 177 3.34 17.11 -16.99
N TYR A 178 2.83 15.94 -16.57
CA TYR A 178 2.12 15.02 -17.46
C TYR A 178 0.81 15.64 -17.95
N GLY A 179 0.73 16.00 -19.24
CA GLY A 179 -0.42 16.74 -19.78
C GLY A 179 -0.67 18.09 -19.10
N GLY A 180 0.36 18.68 -18.49
CA GLY A 180 0.24 19.90 -17.69
C GLY A 180 -0.28 19.69 -16.26
N PHE A 181 -0.32 18.46 -15.73
CA PHE A 181 -0.63 18.24 -14.31
C PHE A 181 0.40 18.93 -13.40
N PRO A 182 -0.02 19.74 -12.41
CA PRO A 182 0.87 20.71 -11.75
C PRO A 182 1.64 20.17 -10.54
N LYS A 183 1.41 18.90 -10.15
CA LYS A 183 1.86 18.32 -8.87
C LYS A 183 2.54 16.98 -9.07
N SER A 184 3.18 16.48 -8.01
CA SER A 184 4.04 15.30 -8.05
C SER A 184 3.30 14.00 -7.75
N VAL A 185 2.09 14.11 -7.20
CA VAL A 185 1.24 13.02 -6.72
C VAL A 185 -0.23 13.42 -6.88
N CYS A 186 -1.14 12.47 -7.03
CA CYS A 186 -2.58 12.76 -6.93
C CYS A 186 -3.06 12.50 -5.49
N THR A 187 -3.92 13.37 -4.98
CA THR A 187 -4.56 13.24 -3.66
C THR A 187 -6.07 13.38 -3.78
N SER A 188 -6.79 12.27 -3.76
CA SER A 188 -8.23 12.21 -4.03
C SER A 188 -9.01 11.99 -2.73
N VAL A 189 -9.65 13.04 -2.22
CA VAL A 189 -10.36 13.03 -0.94
C VAL A 189 -11.86 12.77 -1.11
N ASN A 190 -12.42 11.86 -0.32
CA ASN A 190 -13.86 11.56 -0.20
C ASN A 190 -14.57 11.28 -1.54
N GLU A 191 -15.37 12.22 -2.06
CA GLU A 191 -16.09 12.07 -3.33
C GLU A 191 -15.20 12.21 -4.57
N CYS A 192 -13.93 12.60 -4.39
CA CYS A 192 -12.94 12.61 -5.45
C CYS A 192 -12.52 11.19 -5.81
N MET A 193 -12.84 10.76 -7.02
CA MET A 193 -12.54 9.44 -7.54
C MET A 193 -11.05 9.26 -7.84
N CYS A 194 -10.47 10.21 -8.56
CA CYS A 194 -9.07 10.17 -9.01
C CYS A 194 -8.60 11.57 -9.43
N HIS A 195 -7.28 11.69 -9.64
CA HIS A 195 -6.59 12.87 -10.17
C HIS A 195 -6.85 14.18 -9.39
N GLY A 196 -7.17 14.08 -8.10
CA GLY A 196 -7.27 15.25 -7.24
C GLY A 196 -5.92 15.97 -7.15
N ILE A 197 -5.90 17.27 -7.49
CA ILE A 197 -4.69 18.09 -7.43
C ILE A 197 -4.39 18.48 -5.96
N PRO A 198 -3.20 18.16 -5.42
CA PRO A 198 -2.77 18.66 -4.12
C PRO A 198 -2.86 20.19 -3.98
N ASP A 199 -3.49 20.65 -2.90
CA ASP A 199 -3.79 22.05 -2.65
C ASP A 199 -3.80 22.38 -1.14
N SER A 200 -4.22 23.59 -0.80
CA SER A 200 -4.25 24.07 0.59
C SER A 200 -5.38 23.48 1.45
N ARG A 201 -6.15 22.50 0.96
CA ARG A 201 -7.21 21.85 1.74
C ARG A 201 -6.60 21.00 2.84
N GLN A 202 -6.95 21.31 4.07
CA GLN A 202 -6.63 20.47 5.22
C GLN A 202 -7.56 19.25 5.29
N LEU A 203 -6.98 18.09 5.61
CA LEU A 203 -7.72 16.87 5.92
C LEU A 203 -8.49 17.02 7.24
N GLN A 204 -9.67 16.43 7.30
CA GLN A 204 -10.52 16.44 8.49
C GLN A 204 -10.63 15.02 9.06
N SER A 205 -10.87 14.90 10.36
CA SER A 205 -11.19 13.60 10.94
C SER A 205 -12.44 13.02 10.27
N GLY A 206 -12.36 11.76 9.87
CA GLY A 206 -13.37 11.06 9.11
C GLY A 206 -13.20 11.15 7.60
N ASP A 207 -12.25 11.94 7.07
CA ASP A 207 -11.93 11.90 5.65
C ASP A 207 -11.29 10.57 5.25
N ILE A 208 -11.46 10.22 3.98
CA ILE A 208 -10.59 9.25 3.30
C ILE A 208 -9.84 9.95 2.18
N ILE A 209 -8.60 9.53 1.96
CA ILE A 209 -7.73 10.09 0.92
C ILE A 209 -7.03 8.96 0.17
N ASN A 210 -7.26 8.87 -1.15
CA ASN A 210 -6.38 8.11 -2.02
C ASN A 210 -5.14 8.95 -2.34
N ILE A 211 -3.96 8.34 -2.20
CA ILE A 211 -2.69 8.89 -2.63
C ILE A 211 -2.19 8.00 -3.76
N ASP A 212 -1.97 8.60 -4.93
CA ASP A 212 -1.57 7.92 -6.16
C ASP A 212 -0.15 8.31 -6.56
N VAL A 213 0.78 7.37 -6.41
CA VAL A 213 2.22 7.59 -6.53
C VAL A 213 2.74 6.87 -7.76
N THR A 214 3.27 7.66 -8.69
CA THR A 214 4.02 7.14 -9.82
C THR A 214 5.41 7.76 -9.86
N VAL A 215 6.46 6.95 -9.97
CA VAL A 215 7.86 7.39 -10.09
C VAL A 215 8.44 6.96 -11.42
N TYR A 216 9.38 7.74 -11.96
CA TYR A 216 10.18 7.38 -13.12
C TYR A 216 11.64 7.20 -12.69
N LEU A 217 12.11 5.96 -12.71
CA LEU A 217 13.44 5.56 -12.26
C LEU A 217 14.05 4.61 -13.30
N ASN A 218 15.33 4.82 -13.64
CA ASN A 218 16.06 3.99 -14.60
C ASN A 218 15.36 3.80 -15.96
N GLY A 219 14.55 4.77 -16.40
CA GLY A 219 13.81 4.66 -17.65
C GLY A 219 12.44 4.01 -17.55
N TYR A 220 12.00 3.59 -16.36
CA TYR A 220 10.73 2.90 -16.13
C TYR A 220 9.83 3.64 -15.14
N HIS A 221 8.52 3.58 -15.39
CA HIS A 221 7.48 4.07 -14.50
C HIS A 221 7.03 2.96 -13.53
N GLY A 222 7.10 3.24 -12.23
CA GLY A 222 6.49 2.39 -11.20
C GLY A 222 5.27 3.08 -10.63
N ASP A 223 4.11 2.40 -10.62
CA ASP A 223 2.82 3.00 -10.30
C ASP A 223 2.05 2.23 -9.22
N THR A 224 1.49 2.94 -8.24
CA THR A 224 0.66 2.36 -7.17
C THR A 224 -0.14 3.42 -6.41
N SER A 225 -1.33 3.04 -5.93
CA SER A 225 -2.12 3.90 -5.06
C SER A 225 -2.80 3.15 -3.92
N LYS A 226 -3.12 3.88 -2.85
CA LYS A 226 -3.92 3.36 -1.74
C LYS A 226 -4.80 4.44 -1.13
N THR A 227 -6.01 4.06 -0.73
CA THR A 227 -6.87 4.91 0.12
C THR A 227 -6.51 4.75 1.59
N PHE A 228 -6.31 5.87 2.28
CA PHE A 228 -5.97 5.99 3.70
C PHE A 228 -7.13 6.64 4.47
N LEU A 229 -7.30 6.24 5.73
CA LEU A 229 -8.26 6.84 6.66
C LEU A 229 -7.60 8.01 7.39
N CYS A 230 -8.30 9.13 7.54
CA CYS A 230 -7.82 10.28 8.30
C CYS A 230 -8.60 10.41 9.61
N GLY A 231 -7.95 10.08 10.74
CA GLY A 231 -8.61 10.09 12.06
C GLY A 231 -9.71 9.03 12.16
N GLU A 232 -10.77 9.34 12.92
CA GLU A 232 -11.88 8.42 13.15
C GLU A 232 -12.88 8.44 12.01
N VAL A 233 -13.08 7.29 11.36
CA VAL A 233 -13.97 7.09 10.21
C VAL A 233 -15.10 6.12 10.53
N SER A 234 -16.26 6.29 9.89
CA SER A 234 -17.41 5.39 10.11
C SER A 234 -17.15 3.98 9.58
N GLU A 235 -17.79 2.98 10.19
CA GLU A 235 -17.70 1.58 9.73
C GLU A 235 -18.11 1.39 8.27
N SER A 236 -19.05 2.19 7.77
CA SER A 236 -19.46 2.17 6.36
C SER A 236 -18.33 2.55 5.40
N ILE A 237 -17.47 3.48 5.81
CA ILE A 237 -16.30 3.95 5.07
C ILE A 237 -15.16 2.95 5.19
N GLN A 238 -14.90 2.43 6.39
CA GLN A 238 -13.90 1.36 6.58
C GLN A 238 -14.22 0.14 5.70
N ARG A 239 -15.51 -0.21 5.60
CA ARG A 239 -16.00 -1.29 4.73
C ARG A 239 -15.81 -0.99 3.26
N LEU A 240 -16.02 0.26 2.82
CA LEU A 240 -15.75 0.66 1.44
C LEU A 240 -14.29 0.37 1.07
N LEU A 241 -13.34 0.83 1.89
CA LEU A 241 -11.90 0.60 1.65
C LEU A 241 -11.56 -0.88 1.61
N LYS A 242 -12.03 -1.63 2.62
CA LYS A 242 -11.81 -3.07 2.69
C LYS A 242 -12.34 -3.80 1.45
N VAL A 243 -13.54 -3.46 0.99
CA VAL A 243 -14.11 -4.09 -0.20
C VAL A 243 -13.38 -3.68 -1.47
N THR A 244 -12.91 -2.43 -1.58
CA THR A 244 -12.05 -2.00 -2.70
C THR A 244 -10.77 -2.82 -2.76
N GLU A 245 -10.12 -3.06 -1.62
CA GLU A 245 -8.93 -3.92 -1.50
C GLU A 245 -9.24 -5.39 -1.85
N GLU A 246 -10.34 -5.95 -1.33
CA GLU A 246 -10.77 -7.31 -1.68
C GLU A 246 -11.12 -7.46 -3.18
N CYS A 247 -11.71 -6.42 -3.80
CA CYS A 247 -11.99 -6.38 -5.23
C CYS A 247 -10.71 -6.45 -6.04
N LEU A 248 -9.72 -5.65 -5.64
CA LEU A 248 -8.41 -5.61 -6.26
C LEU A 248 -7.70 -6.97 -6.18
N GLU A 249 -7.62 -7.58 -4.99
CA GLU A 249 -7.06 -8.92 -4.79
C GLU A 249 -7.72 -9.96 -5.70
N LYS A 250 -9.05 -9.90 -5.86
CA LYS A 250 -9.80 -10.79 -6.75
C LYS A 250 -9.51 -10.54 -8.24
N GLY A 251 -9.24 -9.29 -8.61
CA GLY A 251 -8.76 -8.92 -9.95
C GLY A 251 -7.39 -9.53 -10.22
N ILE A 252 -6.44 -9.36 -9.30
CA ILE A 252 -5.08 -9.93 -9.40
C ILE A 252 -5.13 -11.46 -9.47
N ALA A 253 -5.98 -12.10 -8.66
CA ALA A 253 -6.04 -13.57 -8.55
C ALA A 253 -6.47 -14.29 -9.85
N VAL A 254 -7.03 -13.59 -10.84
CA VAL A 254 -7.34 -14.19 -12.14
C VAL A 254 -6.21 -14.08 -13.15
N CYS A 255 -5.19 -13.28 -12.85
CA CYS A 255 -4.12 -12.98 -13.79
C CYS A 255 -3.14 -14.14 -13.92
N LYS A 256 -2.95 -14.57 -15.16
CA LYS A 256 -1.99 -15.59 -15.60
C LYS A 256 -1.93 -15.58 -17.12
N ASP A 257 -0.89 -16.17 -17.68
CA ASP A 257 -0.75 -16.33 -19.12
C ASP A 257 -1.99 -16.98 -19.77
N GLY A 258 -2.44 -16.40 -20.88
CA GLY A 258 -3.64 -16.79 -21.61
C GLY A 258 -4.97 -16.47 -20.92
N ALA A 259 -4.98 -15.90 -19.71
CA ALA A 259 -6.22 -15.44 -19.09
C ALA A 259 -6.78 -14.20 -19.78
N SER A 260 -8.09 -14.15 -20.00
CA SER A 260 -8.72 -12.99 -20.63
C SER A 260 -8.87 -11.81 -19.66
N PHE A 261 -8.56 -10.60 -20.12
CA PHE A 261 -8.64 -9.36 -19.32
C PHE A 261 -10.03 -9.11 -18.74
N LYS A 262 -11.11 -9.42 -19.48
CA LYS A 262 -12.48 -9.25 -18.97
C LYS A 262 -12.81 -10.05 -17.70
N LYS A 263 -12.00 -11.07 -17.37
CA LYS A 263 -12.13 -11.80 -16.10
C LYS A 263 -11.85 -10.90 -14.89
N ILE A 264 -10.97 -9.90 -15.02
CA ILE A 264 -10.67 -8.92 -13.96
C ILE A 264 -11.94 -8.15 -13.62
N GLY A 265 -12.52 -7.46 -14.60
CA GLY A 265 -13.71 -6.65 -14.38
C GLY A 265 -14.93 -7.46 -13.93
N LYS A 266 -15.07 -8.70 -14.42
CA LYS A 266 -16.08 -9.64 -13.94
C LYS A 266 -15.93 -9.95 -12.44
N ARG A 267 -14.72 -10.25 -11.95
CA ARG A 267 -14.48 -10.60 -10.54
C ARG A 267 -14.64 -9.41 -9.60
N ILE A 268 -14.16 -8.24 -10.01
CA ILE A 268 -14.33 -6.99 -9.27
C ILE A 268 -15.82 -6.67 -9.13
N SER A 269 -16.58 -6.71 -10.23
CA SER A 269 -18.02 -6.42 -10.22
C SER A 269 -18.81 -7.41 -9.36
N GLU A 270 -18.56 -8.72 -9.51
CA GLU A 270 -19.23 -9.77 -8.70
C GLU A 270 -19.01 -9.59 -7.19
N HIS A 271 -17.89 -8.97 -6.78
CA HIS A 271 -17.62 -8.71 -5.37
C HIS A 271 -18.23 -7.39 -4.90
N ALA A 272 -18.03 -6.30 -5.64
CA ALA A 272 -18.60 -4.99 -5.33
C ALA A 272 -20.13 -5.00 -5.25
N GLU A 273 -20.80 -5.73 -6.17
CA GLU A 273 -22.25 -5.88 -6.23
C GLU A 273 -22.84 -6.40 -4.90
N LYS A 274 -22.15 -7.32 -4.21
CA LYS A 274 -22.62 -7.91 -2.93
C LYS A 274 -22.77 -6.89 -1.81
N TYR A 275 -22.05 -5.77 -1.90
CA TYR A 275 -22.08 -4.69 -0.93
C TYR A 275 -22.89 -3.49 -1.41
N GLY A 276 -23.43 -3.57 -2.64
CA GLY A 276 -24.19 -2.51 -3.28
C GLY A 276 -23.33 -1.35 -3.78
N TYR A 277 -22.01 -1.53 -3.94
CA TYR A 277 -21.10 -0.49 -4.46
C TYR A 277 -21.13 -0.45 -6.00
N GLY A 278 -20.87 0.73 -6.56
CA GLY A 278 -20.65 0.93 -7.99
C GLY A 278 -19.18 0.71 -8.36
N VAL A 279 -18.91 0.25 -9.58
CA VAL A 279 -17.56 0.18 -10.15
C VAL A 279 -17.49 1.23 -11.26
N VAL A 280 -16.56 2.18 -11.16
CA VAL A 280 -16.47 3.27 -12.16
C VAL A 280 -16.01 2.72 -13.50
N GLU A 281 -16.68 3.14 -14.58
CA GLU A 281 -16.42 2.65 -15.94
C GLU A 281 -15.46 3.54 -16.73
N ARG A 282 -15.42 4.84 -16.39
CA ARG A 282 -14.68 5.88 -17.13
C ARG A 282 -13.16 5.79 -16.96
N PHE A 283 -12.68 5.22 -15.86
CA PHE A 283 -11.26 5.07 -15.53
C PHE A 283 -10.88 3.60 -15.50
N VAL A 284 -9.72 3.30 -16.06
CA VAL A 284 -9.31 1.95 -16.47
C VAL A 284 -7.84 1.78 -16.11
N GLY A 285 -7.41 0.54 -15.87
CA GLY A 285 -5.98 0.26 -15.77
C GLY A 285 -5.33 0.32 -17.14
N HIS A 286 -4.01 0.30 -17.17
CA HIS A 286 -3.23 0.51 -18.38
C HIS A 286 -1.94 -0.28 -18.35
N GLY A 287 -1.36 -0.53 -19.52
CA GLY A 287 0.04 -0.92 -19.62
C GLY A 287 0.93 0.18 -19.05
N VAL A 288 2.00 -0.24 -18.36
CA VAL A 288 2.97 0.68 -17.74
C VAL A 288 4.35 0.04 -17.75
N GLY A 289 5.38 0.85 -18.04
CA GLY A 289 6.74 0.40 -18.25
C GLY A 289 7.64 1.58 -18.61
N THR A 290 8.29 1.54 -19.78
CA THR A 290 9.01 2.72 -20.28
C THR A 290 8.08 3.87 -20.67
N VAL A 291 6.80 3.53 -20.90
CA VAL A 291 5.71 4.48 -21.12
C VAL A 291 4.80 4.48 -19.89
N PHE A 292 4.31 5.67 -19.50
CA PHE A 292 3.43 5.82 -18.35
C PHE A 292 2.07 5.15 -18.59
N HIS A 293 1.37 5.48 -19.68
CA HIS A 293 0.09 4.88 -20.04
C HIS A 293 0.12 4.28 -21.45
N SER A 294 -0.11 2.98 -21.56
CA SER A 294 -0.18 2.25 -22.82
C SER A 294 -1.29 1.19 -22.81
N GLU A 295 -1.49 0.50 -23.94
CA GLU A 295 -2.23 -0.76 -23.96
C GLU A 295 -1.52 -1.83 -23.09
N PRO A 296 -2.25 -2.80 -22.51
CA PRO A 296 -3.69 -3.00 -22.65
C PRO A 296 -4.49 -2.10 -21.69
N LEU A 297 -5.64 -1.61 -22.14
CA LEU A 297 -6.63 -1.00 -21.24
C LEU A 297 -7.38 -2.06 -20.42
N ILE A 298 -7.38 -1.90 -19.10
CA ILE A 298 -7.96 -2.86 -18.15
C ILE A 298 -9.26 -2.32 -17.58
N LEU A 299 -10.39 -2.82 -18.09
CA LEU A 299 -11.71 -2.48 -17.56
C LEU A 299 -12.00 -3.19 -16.23
N HIS A 300 -12.33 -2.40 -15.20
CA HIS A 300 -12.65 -2.91 -13.85
C HIS A 300 -14.12 -3.32 -13.67
N HIS A 301 -15.01 -2.87 -14.55
CA HIS A 301 -16.41 -3.28 -14.57
C HIS A 301 -16.61 -4.51 -15.46
N ARG A 302 -17.74 -5.21 -15.29
CA ARG A 302 -18.10 -6.36 -16.12
C ARG A 302 -18.25 -5.91 -17.57
N ASN A 303 -17.49 -6.52 -18.46
CA ASN A 303 -17.45 -6.19 -19.88
C ASN A 303 -17.23 -7.44 -20.73
N ASP A 304 -17.37 -7.29 -22.04
CA ASP A 304 -17.16 -8.35 -23.03
C ASP A 304 -15.97 -8.09 -23.97
N GLN A 305 -15.09 -7.15 -23.63
CA GLN A 305 -13.90 -6.86 -24.44
C GLN A 305 -13.01 -8.10 -24.59
N SER A 306 -12.49 -8.27 -25.80
CA SER A 306 -11.52 -9.31 -26.12
C SER A 306 -10.13 -8.94 -25.60
N GLY A 307 -9.20 -9.89 -25.68
CA GLY A 307 -7.84 -9.72 -25.20
C GLY A 307 -7.48 -10.75 -24.14
N SER A 308 -6.21 -11.15 -24.17
CA SER A 308 -5.63 -12.15 -23.29
C SER A 308 -4.28 -11.65 -22.79
N MET A 309 -4.01 -11.94 -21.53
CA MET A 309 -2.74 -11.66 -20.87
C MET A 309 -1.64 -12.52 -21.48
N VAL A 310 -0.47 -11.91 -21.67
CA VAL A 310 0.73 -12.58 -22.16
C VAL A 310 1.79 -12.51 -21.08
N GLU A 311 2.51 -13.61 -20.87
CA GLU A 311 3.65 -13.63 -19.95
C GLU A 311 4.67 -12.50 -20.22
N GLY A 312 5.19 -11.90 -19.15
CA GLY A 312 6.15 -10.79 -19.21
C GLY A 312 5.53 -9.41 -19.41
N GLN A 313 4.23 -9.34 -19.71
CA GLN A 313 3.50 -8.09 -19.84
C GLN A 313 3.35 -7.36 -18.49
N THR A 314 3.46 -6.03 -18.50
CA THR A 314 3.25 -5.18 -17.33
C THR A 314 2.05 -4.23 -17.49
N PHE A 315 1.16 -4.20 -16.49
CA PHE A 315 -0.04 -3.35 -16.48
C PHE A 315 -0.57 -3.10 -15.05
N THR A 316 -1.48 -2.13 -14.90
CA THR A 316 -2.17 -1.78 -13.65
C THR A 316 -3.57 -2.39 -13.57
N ILE A 317 -4.06 -2.62 -12.35
CA ILE A 317 -5.46 -2.97 -12.06
C ILE A 317 -5.93 -2.01 -10.96
N GLU A 318 -6.71 -1.01 -11.31
CA GLU A 318 -6.96 0.19 -10.51
C GLU A 318 -8.47 0.49 -10.30
N PRO A 319 -9.20 -0.43 -9.62
CA PRO A 319 -10.64 -0.28 -9.45
C PRO A 319 -10.99 0.90 -8.55
N ILE A 320 -11.84 1.78 -9.07
CA ILE A 320 -12.51 2.83 -8.29
C ILE A 320 -13.91 2.34 -7.94
N LEU A 321 -14.19 2.20 -6.64
CA LEU A 321 -15.53 1.88 -6.14
C LEU A 321 -16.23 3.11 -5.59
N THR A 322 -17.55 3.19 -5.77
CA THR A 322 -18.38 4.27 -5.22
C THR A 322 -19.47 3.73 -4.31
N MET A 323 -19.79 4.48 -3.25
CA MET A 323 -20.94 4.15 -2.39
C MET A 323 -22.29 4.47 -3.04
N GLY A 324 -22.32 5.39 -4.01
CA GLY A 324 -23.52 5.88 -4.67
C GLY A 324 -23.44 5.71 -6.19
N SER A 325 -23.60 6.81 -6.91
CA SER A 325 -23.52 6.82 -8.37
C SER A 325 -22.10 6.56 -8.88
N ILE A 326 -22.00 6.00 -10.09
CA ILE A 326 -20.74 5.92 -10.87
C ILE A 326 -20.57 7.12 -11.81
N GLU A 327 -21.59 7.97 -11.92
CA GLU A 327 -21.54 9.18 -12.75
C GLU A 327 -20.47 10.13 -12.23
N CYS A 328 -19.72 10.70 -13.16
CA CYS A 328 -18.52 11.49 -12.87
C CYS A 328 -18.73 12.96 -13.23
N LYS A 329 -18.16 13.87 -12.45
CA LYS A 329 -18.02 15.29 -12.79
C LYS A 329 -16.57 15.72 -12.66
N THR A 330 -15.96 16.13 -13.77
CA THR A 330 -14.60 16.70 -13.78
C THR A 330 -14.66 18.21 -13.50
N TRP A 331 -13.77 18.70 -12.63
CA TRP A 331 -13.65 20.12 -12.31
C TRP A 331 -13.06 20.93 -13.47
N PRO A 332 -13.22 22.27 -13.46
CA PRO A 332 -12.61 23.15 -14.46
C PRO A 332 -11.08 23.15 -14.49
N ASP A 333 -10.42 22.48 -13.54
CA ASP A 333 -8.98 22.22 -13.58
C ASP A 333 -8.60 21.10 -14.58
N ASN A 334 -9.58 20.45 -15.19
CA ASN A 334 -9.48 19.35 -16.16
C ASN A 334 -8.95 18.02 -15.60
N TRP A 335 -8.70 17.93 -14.29
CA TRP A 335 -8.11 16.74 -13.66
C TRP A 335 -9.03 16.16 -12.60
N THR A 336 -9.36 16.95 -11.59
CA THR A 336 -10.07 16.49 -10.39
C THR A 336 -11.45 15.97 -10.78
N THR A 337 -11.66 14.65 -10.64
CA THR A 337 -12.92 14.01 -11.03
C THR A 337 -13.65 13.48 -9.81
N LEU A 338 -14.88 13.94 -9.61
CA LEU A 338 -15.73 13.60 -8.47
C LEU A 338 -16.90 12.71 -8.87
N THR A 339 -17.50 12.01 -7.89
CA THR A 339 -18.86 11.47 -8.03
C THR A 339 -19.88 12.59 -8.21
N ALA A 340 -20.83 12.40 -9.13
CA ALA A 340 -21.85 13.41 -9.44
C ALA A 340 -22.86 13.62 -8.29
N ASP A 341 -23.04 12.62 -7.44
CA ASP A 341 -23.96 12.65 -6.29
C ASP A 341 -23.28 13.06 -4.97
N GLY A 342 -21.96 13.27 -4.97
CA GLY A 342 -21.16 13.60 -3.80
C GLY A 342 -20.95 12.42 -2.84
N SER A 343 -21.25 11.19 -3.26
CA SER A 343 -20.97 9.99 -2.48
C SER A 343 -19.47 9.70 -2.45
N PRO A 344 -18.93 9.17 -1.35
CA PRO A 344 -17.51 8.78 -1.27
C PRO A 344 -17.13 7.74 -2.34
N ALA A 345 -15.91 7.87 -2.84
CA ALA A 345 -15.23 6.92 -3.70
C ALA A 345 -13.94 6.43 -3.02
N ALA A 346 -13.54 5.20 -3.31
CA ALA A 346 -12.28 4.66 -2.85
C ALA A 346 -11.57 3.95 -3.99
N HIS A 347 -10.24 4.11 -4.01
CA HIS A 347 -9.35 3.63 -5.05
C HIS A 347 -8.12 2.98 -4.41
N THR A 348 -7.73 1.80 -4.87
CA THR A 348 -6.50 1.12 -4.46
C THR A 348 -6.01 0.25 -5.60
N PHE A 349 -4.70 0.20 -5.84
CA PHE A 349 -4.05 -0.81 -6.69
C PHE A 349 -2.65 -1.19 -6.22
N PRO A 350 -2.25 -2.47 -6.37
CA PRO A 350 -0.90 -2.86 -6.02
C PRO A 350 0.06 -2.28 -7.05
N LEU A 351 1.33 -2.39 -6.69
CA LEU A 351 2.44 -2.35 -7.61
C LEU A 351 2.16 -3.09 -8.93
N THR A 352 2.56 -2.46 -10.04
CA THR A 352 2.44 -2.97 -11.42
C THR A 352 2.52 -4.50 -11.52
N PHE A 353 1.50 -5.10 -12.14
CA PHE A 353 1.38 -6.55 -12.25
C PHE A 353 2.25 -7.09 -13.39
N ARG A 354 2.98 -8.18 -13.14
CA ARG A 354 3.63 -8.99 -14.18
C ARG A 354 2.91 -10.32 -14.33
N SER A 355 2.53 -10.68 -15.56
CA SER A 355 2.11 -12.05 -15.88
C SER A 355 3.33 -12.98 -15.80
N THR A 356 3.39 -13.93 -14.86
CA THR A 356 4.47 -14.93 -14.76
C THR A 356 3.94 -16.37 -14.75
N PHE A 357 4.67 -17.30 -15.39
CA PHE A 357 4.57 -18.74 -15.09
C PHE A 357 5.16 -19.01 -13.69
N SER A 358 4.53 -19.90 -12.91
CA SER A 358 4.87 -20.27 -11.52
C SER A 358 4.25 -19.39 -10.43
N SER A 359 3.37 -20.02 -9.65
CA SER A 359 2.67 -19.50 -8.47
C SER A 359 3.57 -19.24 -7.25
N ARG A 360 4.86 -18.92 -7.44
CA ARG A 360 5.85 -18.81 -6.34
C ARG A 360 6.63 -17.49 -6.25
N ASP A 361 6.55 -16.61 -7.24
CA ASP A 361 7.40 -15.39 -7.25
C ASP A 361 6.64 -14.08 -6.98
N TRP A 362 5.49 -14.15 -6.30
CA TRP A 362 4.86 -12.97 -5.72
C TRP A 362 4.20 -13.29 -4.37
N THR A 363 4.89 -12.97 -3.29
CA THR A 363 4.27 -12.77 -1.98
C THR A 363 3.84 -11.31 -1.89
N PRO A 364 2.54 -10.98 -1.72
CA PRO A 364 2.15 -9.64 -1.34
C PRO A 364 2.81 -9.32 0.01
N SER A 365 3.55 -8.21 0.09
CA SER A 365 3.87 -7.63 1.39
C SER A 365 2.55 -7.32 2.10
N PRO A 366 2.29 -7.81 3.32
CA PRO A 366 1.07 -7.48 4.04
C PRO A 366 1.08 -5.99 4.39
N LEU A 367 0.00 -5.30 4.05
CA LEU A 367 -0.22 -3.90 4.40
C LEU A 367 -0.49 -3.77 5.92
N PRO A 368 0.16 -2.82 6.63
CA PRO A 368 -0.12 -2.59 8.05
C PRO A 368 -1.46 -1.86 8.26
N SER A 369 -2.15 -2.25 9.34
CA SER A 369 -3.41 -1.70 9.82
C SER A 369 -3.26 -0.32 10.46
N MET A 370 -4.23 0.56 10.24
CA MET A 370 -4.33 1.89 10.85
C MET A 370 -4.90 1.88 12.27
N ALA A 371 -4.28 2.64 13.18
CA ALA A 371 -4.89 3.34 14.32
C ALA A 371 -3.92 4.48 14.74
N SER A 372 -4.25 5.75 14.47
CA SER A 372 -5.05 6.72 15.25
C SER A 372 -4.14 7.68 16.05
N ALA A 373 -4.19 8.97 15.69
CA ALA A 373 -3.41 10.04 16.26
C ALA A 373 -4.33 11.09 16.90
N SER A 374 -4.17 11.27 18.21
CA SER A 374 -4.46 12.47 18.99
C SER A 374 -3.17 12.70 19.82
N SER A 375 -2.60 13.89 20.01
CA SER A 375 -3.13 15.24 20.14
C SER A 375 -1.99 16.27 19.95
N LEU A 376 -2.36 17.54 19.77
CA LEU A 376 -1.54 18.72 19.46
C LEU A 376 -0.87 19.33 20.71
N GLU A 377 0.33 19.91 20.55
CA GLU A 377 0.70 21.31 20.91
C GLU A 377 2.15 21.60 20.46
N ALA A 378 2.37 22.53 19.51
CA ALA A 378 2.68 23.95 19.69
C ALA A 378 4.17 24.24 20.01
N ILE A 379 4.94 24.64 19.01
CA ILE A 379 6.19 25.40 19.21
C ILE A 379 6.14 26.66 18.36
N SER A 380 6.11 27.78 19.08
CA SER A 380 6.26 29.14 18.61
C SER A 380 7.74 29.46 18.32
N SER A 381 7.95 30.29 17.29
CA SER A 381 8.99 31.31 17.16
C SER A 381 10.46 30.90 17.35
N LEU A 382 11.24 30.85 16.27
CA LEU A 382 12.63 31.30 16.31
C LEU A 382 13.00 32.18 15.10
N HIS A 383 13.75 33.21 15.46
CA HIS A 383 14.09 34.42 14.74
C HIS A 383 14.93 34.22 13.48
N PHE A 384 14.62 35.04 12.47
CA PHE A 384 15.53 35.39 11.38
C PHE A 384 16.77 36.12 11.92
N SER A 385 17.95 35.66 11.52
CA SER A 385 19.19 36.42 11.60
C SER A 385 19.84 36.42 10.22
N ASN A 386 19.70 37.54 9.51
CA ASN A 386 20.44 37.85 8.29
C ASN A 386 21.94 37.95 8.62
N SER A 387 22.80 37.31 7.83
CA SER A 387 24.15 37.83 7.63
C SER A 387 24.57 37.68 6.17
N ILE A 388 24.76 38.85 5.58
CA ILE A 388 25.19 39.13 4.22
C ILE A 388 26.68 38.83 4.12
N ARG A 389 27.10 38.07 3.09
CA ARG A 389 28.48 38.17 2.59
C ARG A 389 28.51 38.05 1.07
N SER A 390 28.85 39.16 0.43
CA SER A 390 29.09 39.34 -0.99
C SER A 390 30.44 38.73 -1.43
N PRO A 391 30.58 38.32 -2.71
CA PRO A 391 31.83 37.75 -3.26
C PRO A 391 32.70 38.83 -3.94
N PRO A 392 34.01 38.58 -4.16
CA PRO A 392 34.83 39.43 -5.03
C PRO A 392 34.85 38.92 -6.49
N PRO A 393 35.22 39.79 -7.47
CA PRO A 393 34.94 39.55 -8.89
C PRO A 393 36.16 39.12 -9.74
N SER A 394 35.82 38.46 -10.85
CA SER A 394 36.41 38.47 -12.21
C SER A 394 37.93 38.27 -12.42
N SER A 395 38.27 37.32 -13.32
CA SER A 395 39.02 37.65 -14.55
C SER A 395 39.09 36.50 -15.57
N GLN A 396 38.78 36.87 -16.81
CA GLN A 396 39.36 36.43 -18.09
C GLN A 396 39.03 35.05 -18.70
N ALA A 397 38.48 35.18 -19.91
CA ALA A 397 38.33 34.15 -20.93
C ALA A 397 39.67 33.84 -21.62
N GLN A 398 39.90 32.56 -21.93
CA GLN A 398 40.64 32.16 -23.13
C GLN A 398 39.99 30.91 -23.75
N ARG A 399 39.82 30.99 -25.07
CA ARG A 399 39.40 29.94 -25.99
C ARG A 399 40.62 29.08 -26.39
N LEU A 400 40.30 27.87 -26.86
CA LEU A 400 40.91 27.08 -27.96
C LEU A 400 41.71 25.80 -27.64
N LEU A 401 41.34 24.77 -28.42
CA LEU A 401 42.01 23.49 -28.80
C LEU A 401 41.95 22.37 -27.73
N GLY A 402 41.44 21.17 -27.98
CA GLY A 402 41.27 20.42 -29.22
C GLY A 402 42.24 19.25 -29.22
N PHE A 403 41.86 18.09 -28.67
CA PHE A 403 42.54 16.82 -28.95
C PHE A 403 41.55 15.66 -28.93
N SER A 404 41.38 15.08 -30.11
CA SER A 404 40.86 13.74 -30.39
C SER A 404 41.97 12.73 -30.12
N LEU A 405 41.60 11.58 -29.54
CA LEU A 405 42.37 10.34 -29.70
C LEU A 405 41.42 9.14 -29.62
N SER A 406 41.14 8.63 -30.82
CA SER A 406 40.66 7.29 -31.10
C SER A 406 41.70 6.25 -30.71
N ARG A 407 41.27 5.07 -30.24
CA ARG A 407 41.92 3.79 -30.54
C ARG A 407 40.99 2.60 -30.27
N SER A 408 40.98 1.73 -31.26
CA SER A 408 40.10 0.59 -31.48
C SER A 408 40.60 -0.69 -30.82
N PHE A 409 39.66 -1.64 -30.67
CA PHE A 409 39.70 -3.03 -30.23
C PHE A 409 40.91 -3.90 -30.67
N PRO A 410 41.05 -5.09 -30.04
CA PRO A 410 40.82 -6.29 -30.85
C PRO A 410 39.91 -7.36 -30.23
N THR A 411 39.28 -8.08 -31.15
CA THR A 411 38.43 -9.28 -31.03
C THR A 411 39.23 -10.56 -30.77
N LEU A 412 38.61 -11.57 -30.15
CA LEU A 412 39.01 -12.98 -30.34
C LEU A 412 37.80 -13.91 -30.33
N LYS A 413 37.84 -14.87 -31.27
CA LYS A 413 36.79 -15.77 -31.73
C LYS A 413 36.68 -17.06 -30.92
N SER A 414 35.50 -17.65 -31.03
CA SER A 414 35.04 -18.99 -30.62
C SER A 414 35.89 -20.17 -31.08
N ALA A 415 35.90 -21.24 -30.27
CA ALA A 415 36.04 -22.62 -30.75
C ALA A 415 35.12 -23.56 -29.96
N SER A 416 34.47 -24.48 -30.67
CA SER A 416 33.54 -25.49 -30.17
C SER A 416 34.25 -26.86 -30.06
N THR A 417 33.88 -27.68 -29.08
CA THR A 417 34.06 -29.14 -29.16
C THR A 417 33.00 -29.85 -28.31
N LYS A 418 32.44 -30.94 -28.86
CA LYS A 418 31.41 -31.84 -28.31
C LYS A 418 32.01 -32.93 -27.41
N GLN A 419 31.12 -33.61 -26.66
CA GLN A 419 31.18 -34.92 -25.95
C GLN A 419 31.09 -34.76 -24.43
N SER A 420 30.45 -35.61 -23.61
CA SER A 420 29.42 -36.66 -23.73
C SER A 420 29.00 -37.02 -22.28
N LEU A 421 27.87 -37.72 -22.12
CA LEU A 421 27.22 -38.18 -20.87
C LEU A 421 28.14 -38.73 -19.75
N SER A 422 27.82 -38.39 -18.49
CA SER A 422 27.56 -39.36 -17.40
C SER A 422 27.02 -38.70 -16.11
N THR A 423 26.11 -39.42 -15.43
CA THR A 423 25.40 -39.10 -14.17
C THR A 423 26.21 -39.49 -12.91
N PRO A 424 25.79 -39.10 -11.68
CA PRO A 424 26.66 -38.51 -10.68
C PRO A 424 27.17 -39.47 -9.61
N ARG A 425 28.28 -39.10 -8.95
CA ARG A 425 28.64 -39.61 -7.62
C ARG A 425 29.05 -38.47 -6.69
N ASN A 426 28.48 -38.54 -5.49
CA ASN A 426 28.71 -37.72 -4.31
C ASN A 426 30.18 -37.45 -4.04
N PHE A 427 30.55 -36.20 -3.75
CA PHE A 427 31.70 -35.91 -2.91
C PHE A 427 31.48 -34.65 -2.06
N THR A 428 31.71 -34.85 -0.77
CA THR A 428 31.95 -33.92 0.31
C THR A 428 33.06 -32.91 -0.05
N THR A 429 32.81 -31.62 0.17
CA THR A 429 33.80 -30.56 -0.03
C THR A 429 34.47 -30.20 1.30
N SER A 430 35.74 -30.61 1.43
CA SER A 430 36.72 -29.94 2.28
C SER A 430 37.24 -28.70 1.54
N ALA A 431 37.16 -27.54 2.19
CA ALA A 431 37.68 -26.28 1.65
C ALA A 431 39.20 -26.20 1.85
N PHE A 432 39.93 -25.98 0.75
CA PHE A 432 41.35 -25.67 0.72
C PHE A 432 41.58 -24.16 0.91
N PHE A 433 42.52 -23.83 1.78
CA PHE A 433 42.97 -22.49 2.16
C PHE A 433 43.71 -21.75 1.02
N GLY A 434 43.43 -20.45 0.87
CA GLY A 434 44.17 -19.52 0.03
C GLY A 434 44.12 -18.08 0.56
N LYS A 435 45.13 -17.74 1.37
CA LYS A 435 45.66 -16.41 1.77
C LYS A 435 44.68 -15.26 2.10
N LYS A 436 44.47 -15.08 3.41
CA LYS A 436 44.05 -13.81 4.04
C LYS A 436 45.12 -12.73 3.85
N LYS A 437 44.66 -11.52 3.55
CA LYS A 437 45.36 -10.26 3.81
C LYS A 437 45.07 -9.90 5.28
N GLU A 438 46.11 -9.70 6.08
CA GLU A 438 45.99 -9.34 7.50
C GLU A 438 45.27 -7.99 7.66
N PRO A 439 44.32 -7.86 8.62
CA PRO A 439 44.10 -6.61 9.30
C PRO A 439 44.93 -6.56 10.59
N ALA A 440 45.37 -5.34 10.88
CA ALA A 440 46.22 -4.97 12.00
C ALA A 440 45.70 -5.45 13.36
N ASP A 441 46.66 -5.77 14.20
CA ASP A 441 46.53 -6.06 15.62
C ASP A 441 45.93 -4.85 16.35
N SER A 442 44.75 -5.03 16.93
CA SER A 442 44.29 -4.24 18.06
C SER A 442 43.62 -5.19 19.04
N ASP A 443 44.34 -5.53 20.09
CA ASP A 443 43.84 -6.21 21.26
C ASP A 443 42.56 -5.53 21.79
N SER A 444 41.44 -6.23 21.74
CA SER A 444 40.39 -6.04 22.73
C SER A 444 39.72 -7.40 22.98
N SER A 445 40.11 -8.06 24.06
CA SER A 445 39.30 -9.11 24.64
C SER A 445 37.86 -8.58 24.81
N ARG A 446 36.89 -9.15 24.11
CA ARG A 446 35.47 -8.76 24.27
C ARG A 446 35.11 -8.75 25.77
N PRO A 447 34.50 -7.68 26.30
CA PRO A 447 34.14 -7.61 27.72
C PRO A 447 33.31 -8.83 28.14
N THR A 448 33.85 -9.62 29.07
CA THR A 448 33.21 -10.86 29.55
C THR A 448 32.29 -10.63 30.76
N LYS A 449 32.34 -9.42 31.33
CA LYS A 449 31.49 -8.96 32.43
C LYS A 449 30.02 -9.09 32.04
N VAL A 450 29.24 -9.78 32.88
CA VAL A 450 27.79 -9.88 32.72
C VAL A 450 27.16 -8.63 33.31
N GLN A 451 26.32 -7.97 32.53
CA GLN A 451 25.56 -6.80 32.93
C GLN A 451 24.07 -7.12 32.91
N GLU A 452 23.36 -6.67 33.94
CA GLU A 452 21.93 -6.93 34.09
C GLU A 452 21.12 -5.71 33.66
N LEU A 453 20.10 -5.92 32.83
CA LEU A 453 19.11 -4.92 32.46
C LEU A 453 17.72 -5.50 32.74
N ASN A 454 16.91 -4.78 33.51
CA ASN A 454 15.55 -5.19 33.85
C ASN A 454 14.55 -4.25 33.21
N VAL A 455 13.53 -4.79 32.55
CA VAL A 455 12.48 -4.01 31.91
C VAL A 455 11.12 -4.68 32.03
N TYR A 456 10.09 -3.84 32.09
CA TYR A 456 8.69 -4.29 31.98
C TYR A 456 8.20 -4.05 30.56
N GLU A 457 7.52 -5.04 30.00
CA GLU A 457 6.73 -4.86 28.79
C GLU A 457 5.24 -4.86 29.16
N ILE A 458 4.55 -3.81 28.76
CA ILE A 458 3.14 -3.61 29.07
C ILE A 458 2.41 -3.30 27.78
N ASN A 459 1.40 -4.12 27.50
CA ASN A 459 0.47 -3.89 26.42
C ASN A 459 -0.71 -3.07 26.93
N GLU A 460 -0.74 -1.80 26.54
CA GLU A 460 -1.82 -0.87 26.91
C GLU A 460 -2.99 -0.92 25.91
N ARG A 461 -2.95 -1.86 24.95
CA ARG A 461 -3.97 -2.10 23.92
C ARG A 461 -4.24 -0.92 22.98
N ASP A 462 -3.37 0.08 22.99
CA ASP A 462 -3.43 1.28 22.16
C ASP A 462 -2.81 1.08 20.78
N ARG A 463 -2.12 -0.05 20.54
CA ARG A 463 -1.38 -0.36 19.30
C ARG A 463 -1.99 -1.47 18.45
N GLY A 464 -3.21 -1.91 18.76
CA GLY A 464 -3.79 -3.11 18.12
C GLY A 464 -2.97 -4.39 18.36
N SER A 465 -2.14 -4.38 19.41
CA SER A 465 -1.19 -5.43 19.78
C SER A 465 -1.72 -6.27 20.95
N PRO A 466 -1.38 -7.58 21.04
CA PRO A 466 -0.91 -8.39 19.93
C PRO A 466 -2.06 -8.60 18.92
N ALA A 467 -1.73 -8.70 17.64
CA ALA A 467 -2.70 -9.07 16.61
C ALA A 467 -2.61 -10.58 16.35
N TYR A 468 -3.67 -11.33 16.67
CA TYR A 468 -3.74 -12.76 16.37
C TYR A 468 -4.14 -12.98 14.92
N LEU A 469 -3.15 -13.18 14.05
CA LEU A 469 -3.35 -13.55 12.65
C LEU A 469 -3.59 -15.06 12.57
N ARG A 470 -4.86 -15.44 12.72
CA ARG A 470 -5.27 -16.83 12.70
C ARG A 470 -5.18 -17.39 11.29
N LEU A 471 -4.33 -18.40 11.11
CA LEU A 471 -4.25 -19.15 9.86
C LEU A 471 -5.39 -20.17 9.75
N SER A 472 -5.94 -20.59 10.88
CA SER A 472 -7.13 -21.43 10.93
C SER A 472 -8.42 -20.61 10.99
N LYS A 473 -9.54 -21.19 10.52
CA LYS A 473 -10.89 -20.60 10.69
C LYS A 473 -11.46 -20.79 12.11
N LYS A 474 -10.69 -21.37 13.03
CA LYS A 474 -11.15 -21.62 14.40
C LYS A 474 -11.08 -20.33 15.22
N GLU A 475 -11.99 -20.19 16.17
CA GLU A 475 -11.98 -19.06 17.11
C GLU A 475 -10.88 -19.18 18.17
N VAL A 476 -10.26 -20.36 18.29
CA VAL A 476 -9.16 -20.65 19.20
C VAL A 476 -7.81 -20.61 18.49
N ASN A 477 -6.81 -20.16 19.23
CA ASN A 477 -5.42 -20.18 18.80
C ASN A 477 -5.01 -21.58 18.32
N SER A 478 -4.43 -21.64 17.14
CA SER A 478 -4.06 -22.87 16.43
C SER A 478 -2.60 -22.84 16.01
N LEU A 479 -2.00 -24.02 15.86
CA LEU A 479 -0.61 -24.15 15.46
C LEU A 479 -0.35 -23.41 14.13
N GLY A 480 0.74 -22.64 14.11
CA GLY A 480 1.11 -21.78 13.00
C GLY A 480 0.51 -20.38 13.04
N ASP A 481 -0.44 -20.08 13.94
CA ASP A 481 -0.98 -18.73 14.08
C ASP A 481 0.14 -17.74 14.37
N LEU A 482 0.13 -16.64 13.62
CA LEU A 482 1.11 -15.58 13.70
C LEU A 482 0.61 -14.50 14.65
N VAL A 483 1.44 -14.10 15.59
CA VAL A 483 1.12 -13.12 16.62
C VAL A 483 2.13 -11.98 16.56
N PRO A 484 2.03 -11.08 15.56
CA PRO A 484 2.79 -9.84 15.59
C PRO A 484 2.35 -8.97 16.76
N PHE A 485 3.31 -8.30 17.38
CA PHE A 485 3.05 -7.43 18.52
C PHE A 485 3.99 -6.23 18.52
N SER A 486 3.49 -5.15 19.13
CA SER A 486 4.30 -4.02 19.56
C SER A 486 3.77 -3.50 20.90
N ASN A 487 4.60 -3.55 21.92
CA ASN A 487 4.21 -3.24 23.30
C ASN A 487 5.20 -2.26 23.93
N LYS A 488 4.77 -1.59 24.98
CA LYS A 488 5.49 -0.49 25.62
C LYS A 488 6.52 -1.04 26.60
N ILE A 489 7.76 -0.53 26.55
CA ILE A 489 8.83 -0.92 27.47
C ILE A 489 9.02 0.16 28.53
N TYR A 490 8.95 -0.25 29.80
CA TYR A 490 9.28 0.58 30.95
C TYR A 490 10.55 0.07 31.63
N SER A 491 11.26 0.97 32.32
CA SER A 491 12.40 0.62 33.14
C SER A 491 12.01 -0.38 34.23
N GLY A 492 12.98 -1.15 34.74
CA GLY A 492 12.74 -2.12 35.80
C GLY A 492 12.17 -1.50 37.07
N ASP A 493 12.47 -0.23 37.36
CA ASP A 493 11.91 0.54 38.46
C ASP A 493 10.54 1.16 38.16
N LEU A 494 10.03 1.00 36.93
CA LEU A 494 8.73 1.51 36.45
C LEU A 494 8.61 3.05 36.39
N GLU A 495 9.72 3.77 36.56
CA GLU A 495 9.74 5.25 36.59
C GLU A 495 10.00 5.89 35.22
N LYS A 496 10.47 5.13 34.22
CA LYS A 496 10.76 5.65 32.89
C LYS A 496 10.16 4.83 31.77
N ARG A 497 9.70 5.53 30.74
CA ARG A 497 9.36 4.94 29.44
C ARG A 497 10.62 4.85 28.58
N LEU A 498 11.00 3.61 28.25
CA LEU A 498 12.23 3.30 27.52
C LEU A 498 12.02 3.14 26.01
N GLY A 499 10.83 2.70 25.58
CA GLY A 499 10.55 2.51 24.16
C GLY A 499 9.49 1.46 23.90
N ILE A 500 9.73 0.60 22.92
CA ILE A 500 8.83 -0.49 22.53
C ILE A 500 9.56 -1.80 22.26
N THR A 501 8.86 -2.92 22.47
CA THR A 501 9.15 -4.16 21.77
C THR A 501 8.41 -4.17 20.44
N ALA A 502 8.99 -4.81 19.43
CA ALA A 502 8.28 -5.12 18.20
C ALA A 502 8.83 -6.41 17.58
N GLY A 503 7.92 -7.28 17.15
CA GLY A 503 8.27 -8.48 16.40
C GLY A 503 7.11 -9.46 16.30
N LEU A 504 7.44 -10.75 16.25
CA LEU A 504 6.51 -11.81 15.89
C LEU A 504 6.70 -13.03 16.80
N CYS A 505 5.57 -13.58 17.26
CA CYS A 505 5.49 -14.90 17.85
C CYS A 505 4.74 -15.84 16.91
N VAL A 506 5.20 -17.08 16.77
CA VAL A 506 4.49 -18.14 16.05
C VAL A 506 4.04 -19.19 17.05
N LEU A 507 2.76 -19.50 17.10
CA LEU A 507 2.26 -20.54 18.00
C LEU A 507 2.69 -21.92 17.51
N ILE A 508 3.55 -22.60 18.25
CA ILE A 508 4.11 -23.90 17.84
C ILE A 508 3.56 -25.08 18.64
N GLN A 509 2.98 -24.83 19.83
CA GLN A 509 2.36 -25.88 20.63
C GLN A 509 1.35 -25.30 21.62
N ASN A 510 0.18 -25.93 21.74
CA ASN A 510 -0.81 -25.64 22.78
C ASN A 510 -0.55 -26.56 23.99
N PHE A 511 -0.63 -26.02 25.22
CA PHE A 511 -0.55 -26.78 26.47
C PHE A 511 -1.82 -26.61 27.32
N PRO A 512 -2.93 -27.30 26.97
CA PRO A 512 -4.21 -27.15 27.65
C PRO A 512 -4.14 -27.43 29.16
N GLU A 513 -3.35 -28.42 29.58
CA GLU A 513 -3.15 -28.81 30.97
C GLU A 513 -2.61 -27.67 31.83
N LYS A 514 -1.70 -26.86 31.26
CA LYS A 514 -1.11 -25.69 31.92
C LYS A 514 -1.88 -24.39 31.62
N LYS A 515 -2.99 -24.48 30.88
CA LYS A 515 -3.76 -23.32 30.38
C LYS A 515 -2.87 -22.29 29.68
N GLY A 516 -1.91 -22.76 28.89
CA GLY A 516 -0.95 -21.89 28.23
C GLY A 516 -0.47 -22.45 26.90
N ASP A 517 0.38 -21.67 26.27
CA ASP A 517 0.83 -21.85 24.90
C ASP A 517 2.35 -21.72 24.85
N ARG A 518 2.96 -22.36 23.85
CA ARG A 518 4.37 -22.24 23.52
C ARG A 518 4.50 -21.60 22.14
N TYR A 519 5.22 -20.49 22.11
CA TYR A 519 5.54 -19.74 20.91
C TYR A 519 7.03 -19.88 20.57
N GLU A 520 7.34 -19.82 19.28
CA GLU A 520 8.67 -19.42 18.81
C GLU A 520 8.63 -17.91 18.58
N ALA A 521 9.50 -17.15 19.24
CA ALA A 521 9.45 -15.71 19.26
C ALA A 521 10.73 -15.09 18.70
N ILE A 522 10.57 -14.08 17.85
CA ILE A 522 11.65 -13.27 17.28
C ILE A 522 11.20 -11.80 17.33
N TYR A 523 11.89 -10.99 18.13
CA TYR A 523 11.53 -9.58 18.30
C TYR A 523 12.71 -8.76 18.81
N SER A 524 12.57 -7.44 18.74
CA SER A 524 13.58 -6.50 19.21
C SER A 524 13.01 -5.51 20.22
N PHE A 525 13.87 -5.05 21.12
CA PHE A 525 13.62 -4.01 22.12
C PHE A 525 14.31 -2.73 21.65
N TYR A 526 13.55 -1.66 21.47
CA TYR A 526 14.05 -0.37 21.00
C TYR A 526 14.16 0.60 22.18
N PHE A 527 15.35 1.16 22.38
CA PHE A 527 15.72 2.02 23.50
C PHE A 527 16.12 3.43 23.04
N GLY A 528 15.41 3.99 22.05
CA GLY A 528 15.67 5.33 21.52
C GLY A 528 17.11 5.52 21.08
N ASP A 529 17.75 6.60 21.54
CA ASP A 529 19.15 6.92 21.20
C ASP A 529 20.17 5.84 21.62
N TYR A 530 19.82 4.95 22.56
CA TYR A 530 20.71 3.86 22.97
C TYR A 530 20.78 2.73 21.94
N GLY A 531 19.84 2.65 21.00
CA GLY A 531 19.77 1.60 19.98
C GLY A 531 18.77 0.50 20.32
N HIS A 532 19.04 -0.74 19.89
CA HIS A 532 18.13 -1.87 20.10
C HIS A 532 18.86 -3.16 20.49
N ILE A 533 18.11 -4.10 21.09
CA ILE A 533 18.53 -5.48 21.35
C ILE A 533 17.55 -6.42 20.66
N SER A 534 18.05 -7.36 19.85
CA SER A 534 17.25 -8.41 19.23
C SER A 534 17.34 -9.72 20.01
N VAL A 535 16.21 -10.41 20.14
CA VAL A 535 16.12 -11.69 20.85
C VAL A 535 15.38 -12.74 20.02
N GLN A 536 15.73 -14.00 20.25
CA GLN A 536 15.08 -15.14 19.63
C GLN A 536 15.01 -16.35 20.58
N GLY A 537 13.90 -17.09 20.53
CA GLY A 537 13.78 -18.38 21.20
C GLY A 537 12.35 -18.73 21.58
N ALA A 538 12.21 -19.79 22.38
CA ALA A 538 10.93 -20.27 22.86
C ALA A 538 10.36 -19.35 23.95
N TYR A 539 9.10 -18.97 23.80
CA TYR A 539 8.32 -18.23 24.79
C TYR A 539 7.17 -19.10 25.30
N LEU A 540 7.12 -19.32 26.62
CA LEU A 540 6.12 -20.13 27.30
C LEU A 540 5.25 -19.21 28.16
N THR A 541 3.94 -19.30 28.02
CA THR A 541 3.02 -18.41 28.76
C THR A 541 2.75 -18.86 30.21
N TYR A 542 3.22 -20.05 30.57
CA TYR A 542 2.90 -20.73 31.83
C TYR A 542 4.10 -20.91 32.77
N GLU A 543 5.32 -20.61 32.32
CA GLU A 543 6.54 -20.68 33.14
C GLU A 543 7.62 -19.73 32.60
N ASP A 544 8.61 -19.42 33.44
CA ASP A 544 9.74 -18.58 33.05
C ASP A 544 10.52 -19.21 31.90
N THR A 545 10.96 -18.41 30.94
CA THR A 545 11.74 -18.86 29.79
C THR A 545 13.02 -18.07 29.62
N TYR A 546 13.97 -18.65 28.87
CA TYR A 546 15.19 -17.97 28.46
C TYR A 546 15.25 -17.91 26.94
N MET A 547 15.46 -16.71 26.41
CA MET A 547 15.69 -16.47 24.99
C MET A 547 17.13 -16.00 24.76
N ALA A 548 17.66 -16.27 23.56
CA ALA A 548 18.99 -15.82 23.17
C ALA A 548 18.95 -14.35 22.74
N VAL A 549 19.97 -13.58 23.14
CA VAL A 549 20.24 -12.27 22.56
C VAL A 549 21.04 -12.48 21.27
N THR A 550 20.45 -12.12 20.13
CA THR A 550 20.99 -12.42 18.80
C THR A 550 21.76 -11.27 18.16
N GLY A 551 21.60 -10.05 18.69
CA GLY A 551 22.34 -8.88 18.24
C GLY A 551 21.81 -7.59 18.85
N GLY A 552 22.44 -6.47 18.48
CA GLY A 552 22.03 -5.14 18.90
C GLY A 552 22.74 -4.05 18.12
N SER A 553 22.33 -2.80 18.36
CA SER A 553 22.89 -1.59 17.75
C SER A 553 23.10 -0.50 18.79
N GLY A 554 23.76 0.59 18.41
CA GLY A 554 24.05 1.70 19.32
C GLY A 554 24.98 1.24 20.44
N ILE A 555 24.60 1.48 21.70
CA ILE A 555 25.41 1.01 22.85
C ILE A 555 25.39 -0.52 22.99
N PHE A 556 24.47 -1.19 22.29
CA PHE A 556 24.32 -2.64 22.29
C PHE A 556 25.01 -3.31 21.09
N GLU A 557 25.78 -2.57 20.29
CA GLU A 557 26.54 -3.16 19.18
C GLU A 557 27.50 -4.25 19.68
N GLY A 558 27.40 -5.45 19.10
CA GLY A 558 28.22 -6.61 19.50
C GLY A 558 27.72 -7.36 20.74
N VAL A 559 26.56 -7.00 21.29
CA VAL A 559 25.97 -7.68 22.46
C VAL A 559 25.65 -9.14 22.20
N TYR A 560 25.86 -9.98 23.21
CA TYR A 560 25.41 -11.36 23.24
C TYR A 560 25.04 -11.76 24.68
N GLY A 561 24.26 -12.82 24.83
CA GLY A 561 23.79 -13.28 26.13
C GLY A 561 22.42 -13.92 26.06
N GLN A 562 21.68 -13.82 27.15
CA GLN A 562 20.32 -14.36 27.24
C GLN A 562 19.40 -13.39 27.99
N VAL A 563 18.11 -13.50 27.74
CA VAL A 563 17.09 -12.79 28.49
C VAL A 563 16.14 -13.79 29.14
N LYS A 564 15.90 -13.62 30.44
CA LYS A 564 14.86 -14.33 31.15
C LYS A 564 13.55 -13.60 30.95
N VAL A 565 12.51 -14.31 30.52
CA VAL A 565 11.16 -13.79 30.30
C VAL A 565 10.24 -14.37 31.36
N LYS A 566 9.52 -13.49 32.07
CA LYS A 566 8.50 -13.85 33.05
C LYS A 566 7.15 -13.28 32.62
N GLN A 567 6.21 -14.15 32.26
CA GLN A 567 4.83 -13.76 31.98
C GLN A 567 4.11 -13.47 33.31
N ILE A 568 3.71 -12.21 33.54
CA ILE A 568 3.00 -11.80 34.75
C ILE A 568 1.49 -11.90 34.55
N VAL A 569 0.96 -11.23 33.51
CA VAL A 569 -0.45 -11.26 33.13
C VAL A 569 -0.55 -11.50 31.64
N PHE A 570 -0.99 -12.68 31.21
CA PHE A 570 -1.13 -12.98 29.80
C PHE A 570 -2.34 -12.26 29.17
N PRO A 571 -2.24 -11.68 27.96
CA PRO A 571 -1.04 -11.45 27.14
C PRO A 571 -0.44 -10.03 27.33
N ILE A 572 -0.70 -9.37 28.45
CA ILE A 572 -0.56 -7.91 28.58
C ILE A 572 0.61 -7.40 29.42
N LYS A 573 1.26 -8.23 30.23
CA LYS A 573 2.31 -7.77 31.15
C LYS A 573 3.42 -8.81 31.31
N LEU A 574 4.62 -8.49 30.87
CA LEU A 574 5.82 -9.32 31.00
C LEU A 574 6.94 -8.56 31.71
N PHE A 575 7.86 -9.31 32.31
CA PHE A 575 9.08 -8.78 32.88
C PHE A 575 10.29 -9.52 32.30
N TYR A 576 11.30 -8.75 31.94
CA TYR A 576 12.52 -9.24 31.32
C TYR A 576 13.73 -8.92 32.19
N THR A 577 14.59 -9.93 32.38
CA THR A 577 15.92 -9.76 32.98
C THR A 577 16.96 -10.19 31.96
N PHE A 578 17.64 -9.23 31.37
CA PHE A 578 18.72 -9.46 30.42
C PHE A 578 20.04 -9.71 31.15
N TYR A 579 20.81 -10.66 30.64
CA TYR A 579 22.17 -10.96 31.07
C TYR A 579 23.10 -10.72 29.88
N LEU A 580 23.57 -9.49 29.74
CA LEU A 580 24.29 -8.99 28.57
C LEU A 580 25.81 -9.08 28.75
N LYS A 581 26.51 -9.42 27.67
CA LYS A 581 27.98 -9.45 27.57
C LYS A 581 28.43 -8.82 26.26
N GLY A 582 29.72 -8.51 26.14
CA GLY A 582 30.30 -7.99 24.90
C GLY A 582 30.10 -6.48 24.67
N ILE A 583 29.50 -5.77 25.62
CA ILE A 583 29.20 -4.33 25.54
C ILE A 583 29.92 -3.56 26.65
N LYS A 584 30.03 -2.23 26.46
CA LYS A 584 30.48 -1.29 27.49
C LYS A 584 29.48 -1.22 28.65
N ASP A 585 29.89 -0.60 29.75
CA ASP A 585 29.01 -0.46 30.93
C ASP A 585 27.70 0.26 30.55
N LEU A 586 26.56 -0.30 30.99
CA LEU A 586 25.24 0.24 30.73
C LEU A 586 25.07 1.62 31.41
N PRO A 587 24.40 2.58 30.75
CA PRO A 587 24.04 3.85 31.36
C PRO A 587 23.23 3.65 32.65
N VAL A 588 23.50 4.47 33.67
CA VAL A 588 22.81 4.43 34.97
C VAL A 588 21.29 4.53 34.82
N GLU A 589 20.82 5.26 33.81
CA GLU A 589 19.41 5.42 33.47
C GLU A 589 18.71 4.09 33.12
N LEU A 590 19.44 3.08 32.63
CA LEU A 590 18.90 1.77 32.29
C LEU A 590 19.08 0.73 33.42
N THR A 591 19.85 1.06 34.47
CA THR A 591 20.23 0.12 35.53
C THR A 591 19.60 0.46 36.89
N GLY A 592 18.40 1.07 36.87
CA GLY A 592 17.61 1.34 38.09
C GLY A 592 17.30 0.06 38.87
N LYS A 593 17.08 0.18 40.19
CA LYS A 593 16.74 -0.97 41.05
C LYS A 593 15.32 -1.46 40.70
N PRO A 594 15.15 -2.70 40.21
CA PRO A 594 13.86 -3.13 39.72
C PRO A 594 12.84 -3.33 40.83
N VAL A 595 11.58 -2.99 40.54
CA VAL A 595 10.42 -3.37 41.35
C VAL A 595 10.10 -4.84 41.08
N ALA A 596 9.76 -5.59 42.13
CA ALA A 596 9.47 -7.01 42.03
C ALA A 596 8.25 -7.30 41.10
N PRO A 597 8.35 -8.26 40.15
CA PRO A 597 7.26 -8.59 39.23
C PRO A 597 6.00 -9.08 39.92
N SER A 598 4.89 -8.35 39.76
CA SER A 598 3.56 -8.74 40.25
C SER A 598 2.44 -8.23 39.33
N PRO A 599 1.21 -8.79 39.41
CA PRO A 599 0.09 -8.28 38.64
C PRO A 599 -0.28 -6.81 38.96
N SER A 600 -0.03 -6.36 40.19
CA SER A 600 -0.46 -5.05 40.70
C SER A 600 0.53 -3.90 40.43
N VAL A 601 1.75 -4.19 40.01
CA VAL A 601 2.72 -3.12 39.70
C VAL A 601 2.37 -2.43 38.41
N GLU A 602 2.49 -1.10 38.41
CA GLU A 602 2.11 -0.22 37.31
C GLU A 602 3.20 0.84 37.11
N PRO A 603 3.47 1.28 35.87
CA PRO A 603 4.35 2.42 35.61
C PRO A 603 3.86 3.69 36.30
N SER A 604 4.80 4.55 36.66
CA SER A 604 4.49 5.86 37.24
C SER A 604 3.65 6.69 36.25
N ALA A 605 2.81 7.57 36.78
CA ALA A 605 1.94 8.41 35.94
C ALA A 605 2.75 9.25 34.94
N ALA A 606 3.91 9.76 35.37
CA ALA A 606 4.84 10.51 34.52
C ALA A 606 5.40 9.65 33.38
N ALA A 607 5.79 8.40 33.66
CA ALA A 607 6.26 7.48 32.63
C ALA A 607 5.16 7.12 31.62
N LYS A 608 3.92 6.91 32.10
CA LYS A 608 2.75 6.65 31.23
C LYS A 608 2.40 7.86 30.36
N ALA A 609 2.44 9.05 30.94
CA ALA A 609 2.18 10.32 30.26
C ALA A 609 3.35 10.78 29.37
N THR A 610 4.46 10.04 29.35
CA THR A 610 5.66 10.35 28.57
C THR A 610 6.25 11.73 28.88
N GLU A 611 6.23 12.11 30.16
CA GLU A 611 6.82 13.37 30.60
C GLU A 611 8.32 13.42 30.25
N PRO A 612 8.88 14.59 29.89
CA PRO A 612 10.28 14.70 29.45
C PRO A 612 11.31 14.16 30.46
N SER A 613 11.02 14.19 31.77
CA SER A 613 11.88 13.66 32.83
C SER A 613 11.73 12.14 33.05
N ALA A 614 10.63 11.55 32.56
CA ALA A 614 10.26 10.15 32.75
C ALA A 614 10.34 9.34 31.45
N THR A 615 11.14 9.81 30.49
CA THR A 615 11.41 9.17 29.21
C THR A 615 12.91 9.20 28.92
N ILE A 616 13.40 8.24 28.15
CA ILE A 616 14.75 8.35 27.58
C ILE A 616 14.70 9.17 26.29
N LYS A 617 15.84 9.72 25.87
CA LYS A 617 15.91 10.56 24.66
C LYS A 617 15.55 9.78 23.40
N ASN A 618 14.73 10.42 22.57
CA ASN A 618 14.23 9.88 21.30
C ASN A 618 13.71 8.44 21.40
N PHE A 619 13.11 8.07 22.55
CA PHE A 619 12.51 6.76 22.71
C PHE A 619 11.47 6.52 21.61
N THR A 620 11.45 5.31 21.07
CA THR A 620 10.41 4.91 20.12
C THR A 620 9.10 4.80 20.90
N ASN A 621 8.18 5.73 20.70
CA ASN A 621 6.90 5.69 21.42
C ASN A 621 6.07 4.53 20.92
#